data_AF-A0A967L1M4-F1
#
_entry.id   AF-A0A967L1M4-F1
#
_cell.length_a   1.000
_cell.length_b   1.000
_cell.length_c   1.000
_cell.angle_alpha   90.00
_cell.angle_beta   90.00
_cell.angle_gamma   90.00
#
_symmetry.space_group_name_H-M   'P 1'
#
loop_
_entity.id
_entity.type
_entity.pdbx_description
1 polymer ?
#
loop_
_entity_poly.entity_id
_entity_poly.type
_entity_poly.pdbx_seq_one_letter_code
_entity_poly.pdbx_strand_id
1 'polypeptide(L)' 'SKTCGGSSGGAAVALACGMLPIADGSDLGGSLRNPGNFNNVVGFRPSPGRVPIWP' A
#
# COMPACT_ATOMS: atom_id res chain seq x y z
N SER A 1 -13.52 14.95 -7.47
CA SER A 1 -13.10 13.69 -6.82
C SER A 1 -11.58 13.71 -6.65
N LYS A 2 -11.02 12.88 -5.76
CA LYS A 2 -9.56 12.72 -5.58
C LYS A 2 -9.14 11.30 -5.93
N THR A 3 -7.90 11.12 -6.40
CA THR A 3 -7.31 9.79 -6.58
C THR A 3 -6.93 9.18 -5.23
N CYS A 4 -6.92 7.85 -5.14
CA CYS A 4 -6.41 7.11 -3.99
C CYS A 4 -4.90 6.79 -4.09
N GLY A 5 -4.21 7.28 -5.12
CA GLY A 5 -2.83 6.90 -5.41
C GLY A 5 -2.73 5.50 -6.03
N GLY A 6 -1.51 5.05 -6.33
CA GLY A 6 -1.33 3.72 -6.93
C GLY A 6 0.09 3.16 -6.89
N SER A 7 0.27 1.88 -7.20
CA SER A 7 -0.77 0.95 -7.69
C SER A 7 -1.67 0.35 -6.61
N SER A 8 -1.23 0.28 -5.35
CA SER A 8 -2.01 -0.35 -4.25
C SER A 8 -3.10 0.56 -3.66
N GLY A 9 -3.78 1.36 -4.50
CA GLY A 9 -4.83 2.30 -4.08
C GLY A 9 -6.02 1.62 -3.41
N GLY A 10 -6.47 0.48 -3.95
CA GLY A 10 -7.57 -0.29 -3.37
C GLY A 10 -7.27 -0.81 -1.97
N ALA A 11 -6.05 -1.32 -1.74
CA ALA A 11 -5.59 -1.75 -0.42
C ALA A 11 -5.61 -0.59 0.59
N ALA A 12 -5.07 0.57 0.21
CA ALA A 12 -5.04 1.74 1.08
C ALA A 12 -6.46 2.27 1.42
N VAL A 13 -7.39 2.28 0.46
CA VAL A 13 -8.79 2.66 0.69
C VAL A 13 -9.50 1.65 1.59
N ALA A 14 -9.30 0.35 1.38
CA ALA A 14 -9.90 -0.68 2.22
C ALA A 14 -9.48 -0.56 3.69
N LEU A 15 -8.21 -0.24 3.94
CA LEU A 15 -7.70 0.06 5.29
C LEU A 15 -8.30 1.35 5.85
N ALA A 16 -8.30 2.44 5.07
CA ALA A 16 -8.82 3.73 5.50
C ALA A 16 -10.33 3.69 5.84
N CYS A 17 -11.09 2.86 5.12
CA CYS A 17 -12.51 2.64 5.36
C CYS A 17 -12.80 1.58 6.43
N GLY A 18 -11.79 0.97 7.06
CA GLY A 18 -11.96 -0.03 8.10
C GLY A 18 -12.55 -1.36 7.59
N MET A 19 -12.39 -1.67 6.30
CA MET A 19 -12.89 -2.92 5.70
C MET A 19 -12.00 -4.11 6.09
N LEU A 20 -10.71 -3.86 6.27
CA LEU A 20 -9.71 -4.85 6.64
C LEU A 20 -8.72 -4.22 7.65
N PRO A 21 -8.16 -5.00 8.59
CA PRO A 21 -7.12 -4.51 9.50
C PRO A 21 -5.72 -4.47 8.86
N ILE A 22 -5.50 -5.25 7.79
CA ILE A 22 -4.23 -5.35 7.06
C ILE A 22 -4.50 -5.65 5.58
N ALA A 23 -3.65 -5.13 4.70
CA ALA A 23 -3.72 -5.36 3.26
C ALA A 23 -2.30 -5.43 2.67
N ASP A 24 -2.13 -6.27 1.65
CA ASP A 24 -0.86 -6.44 0.95
C ASP A 24 -0.74 -5.53 -0.28
N GLY A 25 0.46 -5.52 -0.86
CA GLY A 25 0.74 -4.82 -2.11
C GLY A 25 2.24 -4.78 -2.40
N SER A 26 2.61 -4.04 -3.45
CA SER A 26 3.97 -4.01 -3.97
C SER A 26 4.49 -2.59 -4.06
N ASP A 27 5.79 -2.40 -3.79
CA ASP A 27 6.44 -1.08 -3.86
C ASP A 27 7.74 -1.18 -4.65
N LEU A 28 7.64 -1.06 -5.98
CA LEU A 28 8.80 -0.89 -6.84
C LEU A 28 9.29 0.57 -6.80
N GLY A 29 8.38 1.51 -7.03
CA GLY A 29 8.66 2.96 -7.10
C GLY A 29 7.86 3.83 -6.14
N GLY A 30 7.32 3.26 -5.05
CA GLY A 30 6.45 3.99 -4.11
C GLY A 30 5.02 3.48 -4.06
N SER A 31 4.71 2.37 -4.73
CA SER A 31 3.33 1.93 -4.93
C SER A 31 2.60 1.40 -3.69
N LEU A 32 3.29 1.20 -2.55
CA LEU A 32 2.66 1.03 -1.23
C LEU A 32 2.61 2.35 -0.45
N ARG A 33 3.74 3.07 -0.40
CA ARG A 33 3.88 4.30 0.41
C ARG A 33 3.04 5.47 -0.13
N ASN A 34 2.95 5.61 -1.44
CA ASN A 34 2.20 6.67 -2.10
C ASN A 34 0.69 6.52 -1.82
N PRO A 35 0.04 5.36 -2.07
CA PRO A 35 -1.33 5.14 -1.61
C PRO A 35 -1.53 5.33 -0.10
N GLY A 36 -0.57 4.90 0.74
CA GLY A 36 -0.63 5.11 2.19
C GLY A 36 -0.76 6.61 2.55
N ASN A 37 0.09 7.45 1.96
CA ASN A 37 0.06 8.90 2.16
C ASN A 37 -1.25 9.54 1.68
N PHE A 38 -1.82 9.06 0.57
CA PHE A 38 -3.06 9.60 0.02
C PHE A 38 -4.30 9.26 0.86
N ASN A 39 -4.31 8.12 1.55
CA ASN A 39 -5.48 7.62 2.27
C ASN A 39 -5.30 7.63 3.80
N ASN A 40 -4.28 8.33 4.32
CA ASN A 40 -3.99 8.44 5.75
C ASN A 40 -3.80 7.08 6.45
N VAL A 41 -3.08 6.17 5.81
CA VAL A 41 -2.71 4.85 6.35
C VAL A 41 -1.23 4.59 6.18
N VAL A 42 -0.68 3.70 7.01
CA VAL A 42 0.74 3.37 6.96
C VAL A 42 1.03 2.41 5.81
N GLY A 43 1.88 2.83 4.87
CA GLY A 43 2.46 1.95 3.84
C GLY A 43 3.90 1.62 4.18
N PHE A 44 4.21 0.34 4.41
CA PHE A 44 5.56 -0.11 4.75
C PHE A 44 6.21 -0.87 3.59
N ARG A 45 7.32 -0.35 3.07
CA ARG A 45 8.20 -1.07 2.14
C ARG A 45 9.38 -1.65 2.92
N PRO A 46 9.51 -2.98 3.03
CA PRO A 46 10.67 -3.61 3.63
C PRO A 46 11.97 -3.31 2.87
N SER A 47 13.12 -3.50 3.53
CA SER A 47 14.42 -3.47 2.85
C SER A 47 14.44 -4.46 1.68
N PRO A 48 15.11 -4.14 0.55
CA PRO A 48 15.25 -5.06 -0.57
C PRO A 48 15.77 -6.43 -0.12
N GLY A 49 15.15 -7.52 -0.62
CA GLY A 49 15.49 -8.90 -0.25
C GLY A 49 14.87 -9.42 1.05
N ARG A 50 14.18 -8.56 1.85
CA ARG A 50 13.51 -9.00 3.08
C ARG A 50 12.28 -9.86 2.82
N VAL A 51 11.47 -9.47 1.83
CA VAL A 51 10.27 -10.20 1.42
C VAL A 51 10.57 -10.87 0.09
N PRO A 52 10.37 -12.21 -0.02
CA PRO A 52 10.52 -12.91 -1.29
C PRO A 52 9.52 -12.40 -2.31
N ILE A 53 9.95 -12.25 -3.56
CA ILE A 53 9.01 -12.04 -4.68
C ILE A 53 8.44 -13.38 -5.11
N TRP A 54 9.29 -14.40 -5.13
CA TRP A 54 9.03 -15.78 -5.52
C TRP A 54 10.34 -16.59 -5.40
N PRO A 55 10.32 -17.86 -4.94
CA PRO A 55 9.45 -18.38 -3.90
C PRO A 55 9.74 -17.73 -2.53
#